data_AF-A0A6V8DMP7-F1
#
_entry.id   AF-A0A6V8DMP7-F1
#
_cell.length_a   1.000
_cell.length_b   1.000
_cell.length_c   1.000
_cell.angle_alpha   90.00
_cell.angle_beta   90.00
_cell.angle_gamma   90.00
#
_symmetry.space_group_name_H-M   'P 1'
#
loop_
_entity.id
_entity.type
_entity.pdbx_description
1 polymer ?
#
loop_
_entity_poly.entity_id
_entity_poly.type
_entity_poly.pdbx_seq_one_letter_code
_entity_poly.pdbx_strand_id
1 'polypeptide(L)'
;MLACARESMQSMLEGWVASEDEKDQGRMMKNADLVQSRGYEAVVCLMGRGIGEATAQRLLRRTQRNNMEGLLEAIHKAEIEYARTRRFWS
;
A
#
# COMPACT_ATOMS: atom_id res chain seq x y z
N MET A 1 8.47 -4.68 8.34
CA MET A 1 7.12 -5.24 8.47
C MET A 1 6.25 -4.63 7.38
N LEU A 2 5.95 -5.34 6.28
CA LEU A 2 4.77 -4.95 5.49
C LEU A 2 3.59 -5.20 6.39
N ALA A 3 2.90 -4.15 6.83
CA ALA A 3 1.92 -4.38 7.88
C ALA A 3 0.71 -5.17 7.37
N CYS A 4 0.33 -5.04 6.09
CA CYS A 4 -0.85 -5.70 5.53
C CYS A 4 -0.71 -5.99 4.03
N ALA A 5 -1.11 -7.19 3.62
CA ALA A 5 -1.59 -7.49 2.27
C ALA A 5 -2.68 -8.57 2.34
N ARG A 6 -3.33 -8.83 1.21
CA ARG A 6 -4.31 -9.91 1.10
C ARG A 6 -3.67 -11.24 1.49
N GLU A 7 -4.40 -12.07 2.24
CA GLU A 7 -3.95 -13.37 2.75
C GLU A 7 -3.26 -14.25 1.69
N SER A 8 -3.76 -14.25 0.46
CA SER A 8 -3.14 -14.96 -0.67
C SER A 8 -1.69 -14.56 -1.00
N MET A 9 -1.26 -13.37 -0.56
CA MET A 9 0.06 -12.80 -0.82
C MET A 9 0.99 -12.96 0.39
N GLN A 10 0.54 -13.66 1.45
CA GLN A 10 1.31 -13.83 2.68
C GLN A 10 2.72 -14.37 2.42
N SER A 11 2.87 -15.43 1.62
CA SER A 11 4.18 -16.01 1.31
C SER A 11 5.13 -15.04 0.60
N MET A 12 4.59 -14.17 -0.26
CA MET A 12 5.37 -13.11 -0.92
C MET A 12 5.81 -12.04 0.09
N LEU A 13 4.94 -11.65 1.03
CA LEU A 13 5.29 -10.72 2.09
C LEU A 13 6.39 -11.26 2.99
N GLU A 14 6.26 -12.51 3.41
CA GLU A 14 7.26 -13.21 4.23
C GLU A 14 8.61 -13.24 3.50
N GLY A 15 8.60 -13.53 2.20
CA GLY A 15 9.80 -13.48 1.35
C GLY A 15 10.45 -12.10 1.32
N TRP A 16 9.68 -11.02 1.11
CA TRP A 16 10.24 -9.67 1.08
C TRP A 16 10.72 -9.17 2.45
N VAL A 17 10.11 -9.62 3.55
CA VAL A 17 10.56 -9.29 4.90
C VAL A 17 11.84 -10.03 5.26
N ALA A 18 11.99 -11.29 4.81
CA ALA A 18 13.20 -12.08 5.01
C ALA A 18 14.32 -11.75 4.03
N SER A 19 14.04 -10.98 2.98
CA SER A 19 15.01 -10.60 1.94
C SER A 19 16.15 -9.75 2.52
N GLU A 20 17.38 -10.07 2.11
CA GLU A 20 18.57 -9.25 2.39
C GLU A 20 18.80 -8.16 1.33
N ASP A 21 17.96 -8.09 0.28
CA ASP A 21 18.05 -7.03 -0.73
C ASP A 21 17.62 -5.69 -0.12
N GLU A 22 18.49 -4.70 -0.21
CA GLU A 22 18.26 -3.33 0.28
C GLU A 22 16.99 -2.71 -0.30
N LYS A 23 16.63 -3.02 -1.55
CA LYS A 23 15.41 -2.51 -2.19
C LYS A 23 14.16 -3.07 -1.54
N ASP A 24 14.15 -4.37 -1.27
CA ASP A 24 13.03 -5.03 -0.60
C ASP A 24 12.91 -4.50 0.82
N GLN A 25 14.01 -4.47 1.58
CA GLN A 25 14.03 -3.91 2.94
C GLN A 25 13.55 -2.46 2.96
N GLY A 26 14.01 -1.63 2.03
CA GLY A 26 13.58 -0.24 1.88
C GLY A 26 12.08 -0.10 1.60
N ARG A 27 11.51 -0.98 0.76
CA ARG A 27 10.06 -1.05 0.54
C ARG A 27 9.32 -1.46 1.82
N MET A 28 9.83 -2.47 2.53
CA MET A 28 9.19 -2.99 3.75
C MET A 28 9.17 -1.92 4.85
N MET A 29 10.26 -1.18 5.01
CA MET A 29 10.38 -0.14 6.02
C MET A 29 9.44 1.03 5.74
N LYS A 30 9.37 1.51 4.50
CA LYS A 30 8.42 2.57 4.13
C LYS A 30 6.97 2.19 4.45
N ASN A 31 6.60 0.94 4.19
CA ASN A 31 5.26 0.45 4.51
C ASN A 31 5.02 0.30 6.01
N ALA A 32 6.03 -0.10 6.78
CA ALA A 32 5.98 -0.08 8.24
C ALA A 32 5.76 1.34 8.78
N ASP A 33 6.50 2.32 8.25
CA ASP A 33 6.40 3.74 8.66
C ASP A 33 5.02 4.33 8.33
N LEU A 34 4.44 3.98 7.17
CA LEU A 34 3.08 4.38 6.81
C LEU A 34 2.06 3.86 7.82
N VAL A 35 2.19 2.59 8.25
CA VAL A 35 1.28 1.99 9.22
C VAL A 35 1.50 2.53 10.62
N GLN A 36 2.76 2.75 11.01
CA GLN A 36 3.07 3.40 12.29
C GLN A 36 2.46 4.82 12.36
N SER A 37 2.50 5.56 11.26
CA SER A 37 2.05 6.96 11.23
C SER A 37 0.55 7.15 11.07
N ARG A 38 -0.14 6.32 10.27
CA ARG A 38 -1.58 6.47 9.95
C ARG A 38 -2.45 5.36 10.55
N GLY A 39 -1.86 4.31 11.10
CA GLY A 39 -2.56 3.19 11.71
C GLY A 39 -3.49 2.49 10.73
N TYR A 40 -4.75 2.31 11.15
CA TYR A 40 -5.77 1.58 10.39
C TYR A 40 -6.02 2.15 8.99
N GLU A 41 -5.94 3.46 8.80
CA GLU A 41 -6.09 4.07 7.47
C GLU A 41 -5.02 3.61 6.48
N ALA A 42 -3.77 3.44 6.93
CA ALA A 42 -2.72 2.92 6.08
C ALA A 42 -2.92 1.44 5.75
N VAL A 43 -3.43 0.66 6.71
CA VAL A 43 -3.82 -0.74 6.47
C VAL A 43 -4.85 -0.82 5.35
N VAL A 44 -5.95 -0.07 5.47
CA VAL A 44 -7.01 -0.04 4.44
C VAL A 44 -6.46 0.41 3.09
N CYS A 45 -5.58 1.42 3.07
CA CYS A 45 -4.96 1.89 1.84
C CYS A 45 -4.05 0.86 1.18
N LEU A 46 -3.22 0.13 1.95
CA LEU A 46 -2.31 -0.89 1.43
C LEU A 46 -3.04 -2.15 0.95
N MET A 47 -4.26 -2.40 1.45
CA MET A 47 -5.11 -3.50 0.98
C MET A 47 -5.76 -3.24 -0.39
N GLY A 48 -5.71 -2.00 -0.89
CA GLY A 48 -6.24 -1.63 -2.19
C GLY A 48 -5.49 -2.30 -3.35
N ARG A 49 -6.21 -2.69 -4.40
CA ARG A 49 -5.65 -3.43 -5.53
C ARG A 49 -4.70 -2.55 -6.35
N GLY A 50 -3.45 -2.98 -6.46
CA GLY A 50 -2.43 -2.26 -7.22
C GLY A 50 -1.85 -1.04 -6.49
N ILE A 51 -2.10 -0.93 -5.20
CA ILE A 51 -1.54 0.13 -4.36
C ILE A 51 -0.28 -0.40 -3.69
N GLY A 52 0.87 0.12 -4.13
CA GLY A 52 2.17 -0.08 -3.47
C GLY A 52 2.54 1.08 -2.54
N GLU A 53 3.73 1.03 -1.97
CA GLU A 53 4.28 1.98 -0.98
C GLU A 53 4.16 3.43 -1.43
N ALA A 54 4.58 3.72 -2.66
CA ALA A 54 4.60 5.08 -3.19
C ALA A 54 3.19 5.62 -3.45
N THR A 55 2.26 4.76 -3.88
CA THR A 55 0.87 5.15 -4.10
C THR A 55 0.16 5.35 -2.77
N ALA A 56 0.35 4.46 -1.80
CA ALA A 56 -0.21 4.59 -0.47
C ALA A 56 0.26 5.88 0.22
N GLN A 57 1.56 6.19 0.16
CA GLN A 57 2.10 7.44 0.70
C GLN A 57 1.45 8.68 0.08
N ARG A 58 1.20 8.69 -1.25
CA ARG A 58 0.52 9.81 -1.92
C ARG A 58 -0.94 9.96 -1.50
N LEU A 59 -1.67 8.84 -1.41
CA LEU A 59 -3.08 8.83 -1.01
C LEU A 59 -3.23 9.32 0.43
N LEU A 60 -2.46 8.74 1.35
CA LEU A 60 -2.47 9.12 2.77
C LEU A 60 -2.04 10.58 2.98
N ARG A 61 -1.12 11.12 2.17
CA ARG A 61 -0.75 12.54 2.27
C ARG A 61 -1.87 13.47 1.78
N ARG A 62 -2.62 13.05 0.76
CA ARG A 62 -3.71 13.86 0.18
C ARG A 62 -4.95 13.86 1.08
N THR A 63 -5.23 12.74 1.75
CA THR A 63 -6.42 12.61 2.59
C THR A 63 -6.14 13.04 4.03
N GLN A 64 -7.00 13.92 4.56
CA GLN A 64 -6.95 14.31 5.97
C GLN A 64 -7.14 13.11 6.89
N ARG A 65 -6.55 13.16 8.09
CA ARG A 65 -6.77 12.12 9.11
C ARG A 65 -8.23 12.10 9.56
N ASN A 66 -8.75 10.93 9.89
CA ASN A 66 -10.12 10.71 10.33
C ASN A 66 -11.19 10.99 9.26
N ASN A 67 -10.80 11.18 8.00
CA ASN A 67 -11.71 11.27 6.86
C ASN A 67 -11.67 9.95 6.08
N MET A 68 -12.34 8.94 6.62
CA MET A 68 -12.38 7.61 6.01
C MET A 68 -13.10 7.62 4.66
N GLU A 69 -14.17 8.39 4.50
CA GLU A 69 -14.91 8.48 3.25
C GLU A 69 -14.03 9.01 2.11
N GLY A 70 -13.32 10.12 2.34
CA GLY A 70 -12.37 10.67 1.37
C GLY A 70 -11.19 9.75 1.10
N LEU A 71 -10.79 8.92 2.07
CA LEU A 71 -9.75 7.91 1.87
C LEU A 71 -10.24 6.80 0.93
N LEU A 72 -11.43 6.26 1.19
CA LEU A 72 -12.04 5.22 0.38
C LEU A 72 -12.29 5.69 -1.06
N GLU A 73 -12.76 6.93 -1.24
CA GLU A 73 -12.90 7.52 -2.58
C GLU A 73 -11.55 7.63 -3.31
N ALA A 74 -10.49 8.04 -2.60
CA ALA A 74 -9.16 8.16 -3.17
C ALA A 74 -8.57 6.79 -3.55
N ILE A 75 -8.77 5.77 -2.70
CA ILE A 75 -8.40 4.37 -2.98
C ILE A 75 -9.14 3.87 -4.21
N HIS A 76 -10.46 4.07 -4.28
CA HIS A 76 -11.28 3.63 -5.40
C HIS A 76 -10.79 4.21 -6.74
N LYS A 77 -10.49 5.52 -6.78
CA LYS A 77 -9.91 6.16 -7.96
C LYS A 77 -8.56 5.56 -8.36
N ALA A 78 -7.71 5.24 -7.39
CA ALA A 78 -6.42 4.60 -7.64
C ALA A 78 -6.57 3.17 -8.20
N GLU A 79 -7.53 2.40 -7.69
CA GLU A 79 -7.82 1.05 -8.20
C GLU A 79 -8.34 1.07 -9.64
N ILE A 80 -9.22 2.03 -9.98
CA ILE A 80 -9.67 2.25 -11.36
C ILE A 80 -8.48 2.56 -12.26
N GLU A 81 -7.61 3.47 -11.84
CA GLU A 81 -6.44 3.85 -12.65
C GLU A 81 -5.48 2.68 -12.85
N TYR A 82 -5.26 1.87 -11.80
CA TYR A 82 -4.50 0.63 -11.91
C TYR A 82 -5.15 -0.34 -12.89
N ALA A 83 -6.46 -0.57 -12.81
CA ALA A 83 -7.17 -1.45 -13.74
C ALA A 83 -7.06 -0.97 -15.19
N ARG A 84 -7.09 0.35 -15.44
CA ARG A 84 -6.94 0.96 -16.77
C ARG A 84 -5.52 0.81 -17.32
N THR A 85 -4.51 1.04 -16.49
CA THR A 85 -3.11 1.11 -16.92
C THR A 85 -2.37 -0.22 -16.88
N ARG A 86 -2.82 -1.17 -16.05
CA ARG A 86 -2.17 -2.49 -15.88
C ARG A 86 -1.99 -3.25 -17.19
N ARG A 87 -2.89 -3.09 -18.17
CA ARG A 87 -2.77 -3.76 -19.48
C ARG A 87 -1.49 -3.37 -20.24
N PHE A 88 -0.92 -2.20 -19.95
CA PHE A 88 0.27 -1.69 -20.62
C PHE A 88 1.57 -2.04 -19.90
N TRP A 89 1.49 -2.71 -18.75
CA TRP A 89 2.64 -3.09 -17.94
C TRP A 89 2.98 -4.54 -18.31
N SER A 90 3.74 -4.70 -19.39
CA SER A 90 4.36 -5.95 -19.84
C SER A 90 5.84 -5.96 -19.53
#